data_AF-A0A5F0D165-F1
#
_entry.id   AF-A0A5F0D165-F1
#
_cell.length_a   1.000
_cell.length_b   1.000
_cell.length_c   1.000
_cell.angle_alpha   90.00
_cell.angle_beta   90.00
_cell.angle_gamma   90.00
#
_symmetry.space_group_name_H-M   'P 1'
#
loop_
_entity.id
_entity.type
_entity.pdbx_description
1 polymer ?
#
loop_
_entity_poly.entity_id
_entity_poly.type
_entity_poly.pdbx_seq_one_letter_code
_entity_poly.pdbx_strand_id
1 'polypeptide(L)'
;MTTYYEDNKDHASRADVFDAPVMLAGFSQGGIVAAAFAENRSDTYNVVQVLTAGSPIGNFDIPHDISVIASEADPVSGADGTQNPERWETLTADNGGGGGLGSHDVLRYALLAESAAGTPQEQNKLDDFLGVRDDRVISDYYAVKESK
;
A
#
# COMPACT_ATOMS: atom_id res chain seq x y z
N MET A 1 -19.87 11.18 -19.23
CA MET A 1 -18.70 10.43 -18.73
C MET A 1 -18.56 9.21 -19.63
N THR A 2 -17.61 9.21 -20.55
CA THR A 2 -17.39 8.10 -21.49
C THR A 2 -16.27 7.26 -20.93
N THR A 3 -16.60 6.08 -20.39
CA THR A 3 -15.60 5.14 -19.87
C THR A 3 -14.96 4.42 -21.05
N TYR A 4 -13.67 4.66 -21.30
CA TYR A 4 -12.89 3.88 -22.26
C TYR A 4 -12.54 2.54 -21.60
N TYR A 5 -13.09 1.45 -22.12
CA TYR A 5 -12.63 0.10 -21.85
C TYR A 5 -11.68 -0.30 -22.97
N GLU A 6 -10.38 -0.32 -22.69
CA GLU A 6 -9.41 -1.02 -23.53
C GLU A 6 -9.16 -2.40 -22.91
N ASP A 7 -9.73 -3.43 -23.53
CA ASP A 7 -9.33 -4.82 -23.30
C ASP A 7 -7.93 -5.00 -23.89
N ASN A 8 -6.91 -5.02 -23.02
CA ASN A 8 -5.52 -5.16 -23.42
C ASN A 8 -5.29 -6.63 -23.85
N LYS A 9 -5.51 -6.91 -25.13
CA LYS A 9 -5.40 -8.27 -25.72
C LYS A 9 -3.98 -8.81 -25.77
N ASP A 10 -3.00 -7.98 -25.46
CA ASP A 10 -1.62 -8.38 -25.30
C ASP A 10 -1.42 -8.81 -23.84
N HIS A 11 -1.39 -10.12 -23.61
CA HIS A 11 -0.96 -10.65 -22.33
C HIS A 11 0.45 -10.15 -22.04
N ALA A 12 0.65 -9.44 -20.92
CA ALA A 12 1.98 -9.08 -20.45
C ALA A 12 2.87 -10.33 -20.45
N SER A 13 4.01 -10.26 -21.14
CA SER A 13 4.92 -11.39 -21.15
C SER A 13 5.43 -11.65 -19.74
N ARG A 14 5.95 -12.85 -19.48
CA ARG A 14 6.46 -13.17 -18.15
C ARG A 14 7.56 -12.20 -17.70
N ALA A 15 8.36 -11.68 -18.64
CA ALA A 15 9.37 -10.66 -18.36
C ALA A 15 8.72 -9.31 -18.00
N ASP A 16 7.71 -8.89 -18.76
CA ASP A 16 6.98 -7.64 -18.49
C ASP A 16 6.31 -7.64 -17.12
N VAL A 17 5.85 -8.80 -16.63
CA VAL A 17 5.27 -8.94 -15.28
C VAL A 17 6.31 -8.77 -14.17
N PHE A 18 7.57 -9.19 -14.39
CA PHE A 18 8.63 -9.01 -13.39
C PHE A 18 9.19 -7.58 -13.39
N ASP A 19 9.15 -6.90 -14.54
CA ASP A 19 9.61 -5.51 -14.68
C ASP A 19 8.51 -4.47 -14.33
N ALA A 20 7.23 -4.88 -14.34
CA ALA A 20 6.12 -4.01 -13.98
C ALA A 20 6.23 -3.53 -12.52
N PRO A 21 5.94 -2.24 -12.24
CA PRO A 21 5.95 -1.73 -10.87
C PRO A 21 4.90 -2.49 -10.04
N VAL A 22 5.28 -2.88 -8.82
CA VAL A 22 4.45 -3.61 -7.86
C VAL A 22 4.24 -2.77 -6.60
N MET A 23 2.97 -2.70 -6.15
CA MET A 23 2.60 -2.21 -4.84
C MET A 23 2.18 -3.38 -3.96
N LEU A 24 2.68 -3.38 -2.72
CA LEU A 24 2.28 -4.34 -1.68
C LEU A 24 1.41 -3.61 -0.67
N ALA A 25 0.15 -4.02 -0.56
CA ALA A 25 -0.81 -3.45 0.37
C ALA A 25 -1.23 -4.47 1.43
N GLY A 26 -1.38 -4.04 2.69
CA GLY A 26 -1.78 -4.95 3.76
C GLY A 26 -2.30 -4.28 5.03
N PHE A 27 -3.30 -4.91 5.65
CA PHE A 27 -3.83 -4.54 6.96
C PHE A 27 -3.38 -5.53 8.02
N SER A 28 -3.02 -5.04 9.22
CA SER A 28 -2.65 -5.89 10.36
C SER A 28 -1.52 -6.87 9.99
N GLN A 29 -1.74 -8.18 10.19
CA GLN A 29 -0.83 -9.23 9.75
C GLN A 29 -0.52 -9.16 8.24
N GLY A 30 -1.46 -8.73 7.40
CA GLY A 30 -1.21 -8.54 5.97
C GLY A 30 -0.13 -7.50 5.69
N GLY A 31 -0.03 -6.44 6.50
CA GLY A 31 1.04 -5.45 6.37
C GLY A 31 2.40 -5.97 6.81
N ILE A 32 2.44 -6.85 7.82
CA ILE A 32 3.67 -7.58 8.20
C ILE A 32 4.15 -8.44 7.02
N VAL A 33 3.24 -9.14 6.36
CA VAL A 33 3.57 -9.94 5.16
C VAL A 33 4.05 -9.04 4.02
N ALA A 34 3.42 -7.89 3.80
CA ALA A 34 3.85 -6.92 2.78
C ALA A 34 5.26 -6.38 3.05
N ALA A 35 5.56 -5.98 4.29
CA ALA A 35 6.87 -5.48 4.69
C ALA A 35 7.96 -6.56 4.59
N ALA A 36 7.67 -7.78 5.08
CA ALA A 36 8.58 -8.91 4.95
C ALA A 36 8.88 -9.25 3.48
N PHE A 37 7.87 -9.16 2.61
CA PHE A 37 8.07 -9.38 1.17
C PHE A 37 8.93 -8.28 0.55
N ALA A 38 8.68 -7.01 0.88
CA ALA A 38 9.48 -5.89 0.36
C ALA A 38 10.96 -5.99 0.78
N GLU A 39 11.23 -6.38 2.03
CA GLU A 39 12.59 -6.61 2.54
C GLU A 39 13.28 -7.77 1.81
N ASN A 40 12.58 -8.89 1.57
CA ASN A 40 13.22 -10.14 1.17
C ASN A 40 13.10 -10.49 -0.32
N ARG A 41 12.28 -9.77 -1.12
CA ARG A 41 11.95 -10.13 -2.52
C ARG A 41 11.97 -8.97 -3.50
N SER A 42 12.43 -7.80 -3.09
CA SER A 42 12.59 -6.61 -3.94
C SER A 42 13.65 -6.76 -5.04
N ASP A 43 14.54 -7.75 -4.92
CA ASP A 43 15.50 -8.13 -5.96
C ASP A 43 14.86 -8.97 -7.10
N THR A 44 13.69 -9.55 -6.83
CA THR A 44 12.98 -10.48 -7.72
C THR A 44 11.80 -9.83 -8.42
N TYR A 45 11.16 -8.87 -7.75
CA TYR A 45 10.02 -8.11 -8.26
C TYR A 45 10.34 -6.62 -8.16
N ASN A 46 9.93 -5.84 -9.15
CA ASN A 46 10.03 -4.38 -9.12
C ASN A 46 9.02 -3.77 -8.12
N VAL A 47 9.21 -4.04 -6.83
CA VAL A 47 8.42 -3.44 -5.74
C VAL A 47 8.82 -1.99 -5.61
N VAL A 48 7.86 -1.08 -5.77
CA VAL A 48 8.11 0.37 -5.72
C VAL A 48 7.35 1.07 -4.58
N GLN A 49 6.31 0.42 -4.06
CA GLN A 49 5.44 0.99 -3.03
C GLN A 49 4.98 -0.08 -2.04
N VAL A 50 5.02 0.25 -0.76
CA VAL A 50 4.36 -0.49 0.32
C VAL A 50 3.30 0.41 0.96
N LEU A 51 2.09 -0.11 1.14
CA LEU A 51 0.99 0.57 1.81
C LEU A 51 0.49 -0.31 2.96
N THR A 52 0.64 0.14 4.20
CA THR A 52 0.15 -0.62 5.35
C THR A 52 -0.85 0.14 6.18
N ALA A 53 -1.72 -0.61 6.84
CA ALA A 53 -2.72 -0.09 7.77
C ALA A 53 -2.69 -0.92 9.06
N GLY A 54 -2.51 -0.26 10.20
CA GLY A 54 -2.55 -0.91 11.52
C GLY A 54 -1.53 -2.03 11.69
N SER A 55 -0.38 -1.92 11.03
CA SER A 55 0.58 -3.01 10.92
C SER A 55 1.87 -2.64 11.64
N PRO A 56 2.39 -3.49 12.56
CA PRO A 56 3.67 -3.26 13.17
C PRO A 56 4.80 -3.65 12.21
N ILE A 57 5.39 -2.64 11.56
CA ILE A 57 6.38 -2.82 10.51
C ILE A 57 7.69 -2.05 10.74
N GLY A 58 7.86 -1.37 11.87
CA GLY A 58 9.01 -0.51 12.15
C GLY A 58 10.34 -1.28 12.19
N ASN A 59 10.31 -2.59 12.43
CA ASN A 59 11.50 -3.45 12.47
C ASN A 59 11.97 -4.01 11.11
N PHE A 60 11.30 -3.71 9.99
CA PHE A 60 11.71 -4.23 8.68
C PHE A 60 12.72 -3.31 7.97
N ASP A 61 13.76 -3.91 7.38
CA ASP A 61 14.77 -3.21 6.57
C ASP A 61 14.32 -3.12 5.11
N ILE A 62 13.25 -2.34 4.87
CA ILE A 62 12.74 -2.11 3.51
C ILE A 62 13.77 -1.25 2.73
N PRO A 63 14.18 -1.64 1.52
CA PRO A 63 15.08 -0.84 0.69
C PRO A 63 14.67 0.64 0.50
N HIS A 64 15.66 1.52 0.33
CA HIS A 64 15.46 2.98 0.28
C HIS A 64 14.75 3.48 -0.98
N ASP A 65 14.81 2.72 -2.06
CA ASP A 65 14.14 2.99 -3.33
C ASP A 65 12.65 2.63 -3.29
N ILE A 66 12.20 1.90 -2.26
CA ILE A 66 10.80 1.58 -2.04
C ILE A 66 10.14 2.66 -1.18
N SER A 67 9.06 3.24 -1.71
CA SER A 67 8.20 4.17 -1.00
C SER A 67 7.33 3.42 0.01
N VAL A 68 7.16 3.97 1.22
CA VAL A 68 6.34 3.35 2.26
C VAL A 68 5.37 4.39 2.82
N ILE A 69 4.09 4.05 2.78
CA ILE A 69 3.01 4.77 3.47
C ILE A 69 2.45 3.84 4.53
N ALA A 70 2.55 4.23 5.79
CA ALA A 70 2.09 3.47 6.94
C ALA A 70 0.99 4.24 7.67
N SER A 71 -0.23 3.70 7.68
CA SER A 71 -1.33 4.29 8.45
C SER A 71 -1.37 3.66 9.84
N GLU A 72 -1.31 4.51 10.88
CA GLU A 72 -1.33 4.10 12.28
C GLU A 72 -2.45 4.82 13.03
N ALA A 73 -3.50 4.08 13.41
CA ALA A 73 -4.67 4.64 14.11
C ALA A 73 -5.05 3.86 15.37
N ASP A 74 -4.29 2.82 15.72
CA ASP A 74 -4.51 1.99 16.88
C ASP A 74 -3.18 1.38 17.41
N PRO A 75 -3.16 0.82 18.63
CA PRO A 75 -1.95 0.32 19.27
C PRO A 75 -1.26 -0.86 18.56
N VAL A 76 -1.95 -1.61 17.69
CA VAL A 76 -1.36 -2.76 16.98
C VAL A 76 -0.22 -2.31 16.08
N SER A 77 -0.32 -1.12 15.49
CA SER A 77 0.74 -0.53 14.64
C SER A 77 2.07 -0.35 15.39
N GLY A 78 2.04 -0.12 16.71
CA GLY A 78 3.24 0.02 17.53
C GLY A 78 3.62 -1.26 18.30
N ALA A 79 3.00 -2.40 18.01
CA ALA A 79 3.17 -3.62 18.80
C ALA A 79 4.57 -4.25 18.71
N ASP A 80 5.37 -3.86 17.72
CA ASP A 80 6.77 -4.27 17.58
C ASP A 80 7.76 -3.41 18.39
N GLY A 81 7.28 -2.33 19.02
CA GLY A 81 8.06 -1.43 19.87
C GLY A 81 9.00 -0.50 19.11
N THR A 82 8.93 -0.45 17.77
CA THR A 82 9.85 0.32 16.93
C THR A 82 9.10 1.37 16.14
N GLN A 83 9.57 2.61 16.17
CA GLN A 83 9.01 3.68 15.35
C GLN A 83 9.36 3.47 13.88
N ASN A 84 8.43 3.80 12.99
CA ASN A 84 8.72 3.84 11.56
C ASN A 84 9.88 4.83 11.27
N PRO A 85 10.81 4.50 10.37
CA PRO A 85 11.86 5.42 9.91
C PRO A 85 11.28 6.75 9.41
N GLU A 86 11.98 7.87 9.67
CA GLU A 86 11.55 9.21 9.23
C GLU A 86 11.38 9.36 7.70
N ARG A 87 12.02 8.49 6.92
CA ARG A 87 11.89 8.45 5.46
C ARG A 87 10.58 7.80 4.98
N TRP A 88 9.80 7.20 5.88
CA TRP A 88 8.47 6.68 5.57
C TRP A 88 7.45 7.77 5.86
N GLU A 89 6.38 7.77 5.06
CA GLU A 89 5.23 8.58 5.35
C GLU A 89 4.33 7.83 6.35
N THR A 90 4.32 8.28 7.62
CA THR A 90 3.45 7.72 8.65
C THR A 90 2.23 8.61 8.85
N LEU A 91 1.06 8.09 8.47
CA LEU A 91 -0.23 8.77 8.58
C LEU A 91 -0.89 8.37 9.90
N THR A 92 -1.02 9.32 10.81
CA THR A 92 -1.59 9.07 12.14
C THR A 92 -2.94 9.75 12.29
N ALA A 93 -3.92 9.05 12.86
CA ALA A 93 -5.13 9.70 13.35
C ALA A 93 -5.53 9.18 14.73
N ASP A 94 -5.95 10.12 15.57
CA ASP A 94 -6.54 9.85 16.86
C ASP A 94 -8.05 9.58 16.69
N ASN A 95 -8.41 8.39 16.21
CA ASN A 95 -9.78 8.07 15.78
C ASN A 95 -10.79 7.83 16.92
N GLY A 96 -10.63 8.55 18.05
CA GLY A 96 -11.65 8.69 19.12
C GLY A 96 -12.13 7.39 19.77
N GLY A 97 -11.39 6.29 19.62
CA GLY A 97 -11.87 4.93 19.89
C GLY A 97 -11.20 4.24 21.07
N GLY A 98 -11.02 4.92 22.21
CA GLY A 98 -10.65 4.26 23.47
C GLY A 98 -9.30 3.54 23.52
N GLY A 99 -8.43 3.71 22.52
CA GLY A 99 -7.02 3.27 22.53
C GLY A 99 -6.78 1.77 22.75
N GLY A 100 -7.79 0.91 22.51
CA GLY A 100 -7.71 -0.53 22.76
C GLY A 100 -7.83 -1.37 21.49
N LEU A 101 -7.59 -2.68 21.57
CA LEU A 101 -7.66 -3.61 20.43
C LEU A 101 -9.00 -3.58 19.65
N GLY A 102 -10.08 -3.08 20.25
CA GLY A 102 -11.37 -2.89 19.56
C GLY A 102 -11.38 -1.78 18.50
N SER A 103 -10.35 -0.93 18.43
CA SER A 103 -10.17 0.04 17.34
C SER A 103 -9.41 -0.52 16.15
N HIS A 104 -8.92 -1.77 16.24
CA HIS A 104 -8.18 -2.45 15.17
C HIS A 104 -9.14 -3.02 14.11
N ASP A 105 -9.71 -2.12 13.32
CA ASP A 105 -10.74 -2.39 12.32
C ASP A 105 -10.36 -1.72 10.99
N VAL A 106 -10.29 -2.50 9.92
CA VAL A 106 -9.95 -2.02 8.57
C VAL A 106 -10.86 -0.88 8.09
N LEU A 107 -12.13 -0.85 8.51
CA LEU A 107 -13.06 0.22 8.13
C LEU A 107 -12.67 1.57 8.76
N ARG A 108 -12.02 1.56 9.93
CA ARG A 108 -11.48 2.79 10.53
C ARG A 108 -10.26 3.31 9.77
N TYR A 109 -9.45 2.42 9.22
CA TYR A 109 -8.34 2.80 8.34
C TYR A 109 -8.83 3.36 7.00
N ALA A 110 -9.95 2.85 6.47
CA ALA A 110 -10.60 3.46 5.31
C ALA A 110 -11.08 4.89 5.62
N LEU A 111 -11.70 5.12 6.78
CA LEU A 111 -12.08 6.47 7.23
C LEU A 111 -10.88 7.40 7.43
N LEU A 112 -9.75 6.88 7.93
CA LEU A 112 -8.50 7.62 7.99
C LEU A 112 -8.06 8.04 6.59
N ALA A 113 -8.01 7.12 5.64
CA ALA A 113 -7.61 7.40 4.26
C ALA A 113 -8.50 8.46 3.57
N GLU A 114 -9.78 8.53 3.93
CA GLU A 114 -10.71 9.57 3.44
C GLU A 114 -10.57 10.92 4.18
N SER A 115 -9.84 10.96 5.29
CA SER A 115 -9.66 12.17 6.10
C SER A 115 -8.43 12.99 5.66
N ALA A 116 -8.39 14.26 6.08
CA ALA A 116 -7.23 15.11 5.85
C ALA A 116 -5.94 14.55 6.49
N ALA A 117 -6.06 13.80 7.60
CA ALA A 117 -4.91 13.16 8.27
C ALA A 117 -4.39 11.93 7.53
N GLY A 118 -5.19 11.33 6.65
CA GLY A 118 -4.80 10.18 5.83
C GLY A 118 -4.40 10.54 4.42
N THR A 119 -4.25 11.83 4.12
CA THR A 119 -3.77 12.30 2.83
C THR A 119 -2.24 12.29 2.82
N PRO A 120 -1.59 11.46 1.97
CA PRO A 120 -0.15 11.49 1.80
C PRO A 120 0.33 12.88 1.32
N GLN A 121 1.46 13.30 1.83
CA GLN A 121 2.20 14.51 1.45
C GLN A 121 3.12 14.24 0.27
N GLU A 122 3.66 13.02 0.13
CA GLU A 122 4.48 12.61 -1.02
C GLU A 122 3.62 11.90 -2.10
N GLN A 123 2.62 12.60 -2.63
CA GLN A 123 1.63 12.03 -3.58
C GLN A 123 2.27 11.50 -4.87
N ASN A 124 3.37 12.11 -5.33
CA ASN A 124 3.99 11.81 -6.62
C ASN A 124 4.25 10.31 -6.82
N LYS A 125 4.76 9.58 -5.82
CA LYS A 125 5.11 8.15 -6.00
C LYS A 125 3.89 7.24 -6.03
N LEU A 126 2.84 7.58 -5.27
CA LEU A 126 1.58 6.84 -5.27
C LEU A 126 0.80 7.11 -6.57
N ASP A 127 0.76 8.36 -7.01
CA ASP A 127 0.14 8.78 -8.26
C ASP A 127 0.88 8.19 -9.48
N ASP A 128 2.22 8.21 -9.46
CA ASP A 128 3.06 7.57 -10.48
C ASP A 128 2.75 6.07 -10.58
N PHE A 129 2.59 5.38 -9.45
CA PHE A 129 2.24 3.96 -9.43
C PHE A 129 0.83 3.70 -10.01
N LEU A 130 -0.16 4.48 -9.57
CA LEU A 130 -1.54 4.36 -10.04
C LEU A 130 -1.71 4.84 -11.49
N GLY A 131 -0.64 5.36 -12.10
CA GLY A 131 -0.66 5.93 -13.44
C GLY A 131 -1.61 7.12 -13.53
N VAL A 132 -1.82 7.83 -12.43
CA VAL A 132 -2.59 9.07 -12.39
C VAL A 132 -1.78 10.11 -13.15
N ARG A 133 -2.27 10.48 -14.31
CA ARG A 133 -1.74 11.58 -15.13
C ARG A 133 -2.88 12.53 -15.42
N ASP A 134 -2.57 13.80 -15.66
CA ASP A 134 -3.56 14.82 -16.05
C ASP A 134 -4.44 14.37 -17.25
N ASP A 135 -3.95 13.43 -18.07
CA ASP A 135 -4.60 12.92 -19.26
C ASP A 135 -5.20 11.50 -19.15
N ARG A 136 -4.95 10.74 -18.07
CA ARG A 136 -5.45 9.36 -17.94
C ARG A 136 -5.51 8.86 -16.49
N VAL A 137 -6.53 8.04 -16.22
CA VAL A 137 -6.63 7.19 -15.02
C VAL A 137 -6.56 5.73 -15.48
N ILE A 138 -5.65 4.94 -14.92
CA ILE A 138 -5.59 3.49 -15.15
C ILE A 138 -6.47 2.81 -14.07
N SER A 139 -7.43 2.00 -14.49
CA SER A 139 -8.22 1.14 -13.60
C SER A 139 -7.76 -0.31 -13.77
N ASP A 140 -7.46 -0.96 -12.64
CA ASP A 140 -6.82 -2.28 -12.46
C ASP A 140 -6.88 -3.33 -13.57
N TYR A 141 -5.79 -4.12 -13.64
CA TYR A 141 -5.77 -5.42 -14.30
C TYR A 141 -6.23 -6.51 -13.31
N TYR A 142 -7.50 -6.93 -13.38
CA TYR A 142 -7.94 -8.14 -12.68
C TYR A 142 -8.03 -9.32 -13.66
N ALA A 143 -7.54 -10.48 -13.24
CA ALA A 143 -7.71 -11.74 -13.98
C ALA A 143 -8.85 -12.54 -13.34
N VAL A 144 -9.93 -12.77 -14.08
CA VAL A 144 -10.99 -13.70 -13.68
C VAL A 144 -10.65 -15.09 -14.20
N LYS A 145 -10.56 -16.08 -13.30
CA LYS A 145 -10.53 -17.49 -13.71
C LYS A 145 -11.95 -17.92 -14.06
N GLU A 146 -12.28 -17.95 -15.35
CA GLU A 146 -13.50 -18.60 -15.84
C GLU A 146 -13.42 -20.11 -15.55
N SER A 147 -14.32 -20.62 -14.72
CA SER A 147 -14.51 -22.06 -14.55
C SER A 147 -15.32 -22.61 -15.72
N LYS A 148 -14.76 -23.58 -16.44
CA LYS A 148 -15.51 -24.39 -17.41
C LYS A 148 -16.62 -25.20 -16.75
#